data_AF-A0A4V4HV04-F1
#
_entry.id   AF-A0A4V4HV04-F1
#
_cell.length_a   1.000
_cell.length_b   1.000
_cell.length_c   1.000
_cell.angle_alpha   90.00
_cell.angle_beta   90.00
_cell.angle_gamma   90.00
#
_symmetry.space_group_name_H-M   'P 1'
#
loop_
_entity.id
_entity.type
_entity.pdbx_description
1 polymer ?
#
loop_
_entity_poly.entity_id
_entity_poly.type
_entity_poly.pdbx_seq_one_letter_code
_entity_poly.pdbx_strand_id
1 'polypeptide(L)'
;MPKKSSEKFVEIQYFMDSEMVNIHVGKDEGSGHFKLHKSIPCEKVPYFKKMFNGNFVEGATNSATLPEDDADAFNTIVFVSIVF
;
A
#
# COMPACT_ATOMS: atom_id res chain seq x y z
N MET A 1 9.44 -26.36 16.26
CA MET A 1 8.67 -25.73 15.17
C MET A 1 7.90 -24.56 15.77
N PRO A 2 8.26 -23.29 15.53
CA PRO A 2 7.47 -22.19 16.07
C PRO A 2 6.09 -22.20 15.39
N LYS A 3 5.13 -21.74 16.18
CA LYS A 3 3.71 -22.02 16.07
C LYS A 3 3.11 -21.03 15.09
N LYS A 4 2.18 -21.45 14.22
CA LYS A 4 1.43 -20.60 13.27
C LYS A 4 0.88 -19.28 13.87
N SER A 5 0.70 -19.22 15.20
CA SER A 5 0.34 -18.04 15.99
C SER A 5 1.45 -16.99 16.15
N SER A 6 2.74 -17.35 16.16
CA SER A 6 3.84 -16.38 16.29
C SER A 6 4.18 -15.71 14.97
N GLU A 7 3.98 -16.40 13.83
CA GLU A 7 4.21 -15.84 12.49
C GLU A 7 3.19 -14.75 12.15
N LYS A 8 1.91 -14.96 12.47
CA LYS A 8 0.84 -13.97 12.24
C LYS A 8 1.05 -12.67 13.03
N PHE A 9 1.59 -12.76 14.25
CA PHE A 9 1.95 -11.58 15.06
C PHE A 9 3.13 -10.81 14.47
N VAL A 10 4.11 -11.51 13.88
CA VAL A 10 5.27 -10.90 13.23
C VAL A 10 4.87 -10.18 11.95
N GLU A 11 3.96 -10.74 11.15
CA GLU A 11 3.43 -10.08 9.94
C GLU A 11 2.65 -8.81 10.27
N ILE A 12 1.79 -8.84 11.29
CA ILE A 12 1.04 -7.66 11.74
C ILE A 12 2.00 -6.59 12.27
N GLN A 13 3.03 -6.96 13.01
CA GLN A 13 4.03 -6.02 13.50
C GLN A 13 4.82 -5.39 12.34
N TYR A 14 5.27 -6.20 11.37
CA TYR A 14 5.95 -5.72 10.16
C TYR A 14 5.09 -4.74 9.36
N PHE A 15 3.80 -5.03 9.27
CA PHE A 15 2.82 -4.16 8.64
C PHE A 15 2.75 -2.80 9.35
N MET A 16 2.60 -2.79 10.67
CA MET A 16 2.50 -1.57 11.50
C MET A 16 3.81 -0.77 11.58
N ASP A 17 4.96 -1.42 11.47
CA ASP A 17 6.27 -0.78 11.49
C ASP A 17 6.64 -0.13 10.15
N SER A 18 5.90 -0.44 9.08
CA SER A 18 6.16 0.13 7.77
C SER A 18 5.70 1.58 7.68
N GLU A 19 6.44 2.39 6.91
CA GLU A 19 6.12 3.80 6.67
C GLU A 19 4.70 3.97 6.09
N MET A 20 4.07 5.12 6.33
CA MET A 20 2.80 5.46 5.69
C MET A 20 3.05 6.12 4.34
N VAL A 21 2.28 5.72 3.33
CA VAL A 21 2.27 6.35 2.01
C VAL A 21 0.93 7.04 1.74
N ASN A 22 0.98 8.12 0.98
CA ASN A 22 -0.20 8.80 0.46
C ASN A 22 -0.34 8.49 -1.03
N ILE A 23 -1.48 7.98 -1.46
CA ILE A 23 -1.72 7.63 -2.85
C ILE A 23 -2.99 8.35 -3.31
N HIS A 24 -2.85 9.18 -4.33
CA HIS A 24 -3.96 9.83 -5.01
C HIS A 24 -4.26 9.05 -6.29
N VAL A 25 -5.51 8.61 -6.48
CA VAL A 25 -5.93 7.75 -7.60
C VAL A 25 -7.04 8.44 -8.38
N GLY A 26 -6.97 8.41 -9.71
CA GLY A 26 -7.96 8.99 -10.62
C GLY A 26 -7.78 10.48 -10.90
N LYS A 27 -8.64 11.00 -11.78
CA LYS A 27 -8.81 12.42 -12.10
C LYS A 27 -10.22 12.86 -11.74
N ASP A 28 -10.37 14.08 -11.25
CA ASP A 28 -11.65 14.77 -11.07
C ASP A 28 -12.64 14.08 -10.11
N GLU A 29 -13.94 14.04 -10.43
CA GLU A 29 -15.04 13.66 -9.51
C GLU A 29 -15.05 12.18 -9.07
N GLY A 30 -14.15 11.36 -9.61
CA GLY A 30 -13.93 9.96 -9.22
C GLY A 30 -12.61 9.71 -8.50
N SER A 31 -11.92 10.78 -8.06
CA SER A 31 -10.60 10.65 -7.42
C SER A 31 -10.68 10.19 -5.96
N GLY A 32 -9.69 9.39 -5.55
CA GLY A 32 -9.59 8.82 -4.20
C GLY A 32 -8.25 9.12 -3.55
N HIS A 33 -8.28 9.53 -2.27
CA HIS A 33 -7.09 9.76 -1.45
C HIS A 33 -6.93 8.64 -0.43
N PHE A 34 -5.85 7.87 -0.54
CA PHE A 34 -5.58 6.73 0.31
C PHE A 34 -4.34 6.98 1.15
N LYS A 35 -4.48 6.84 2.47
CA LYS A 35 -3.36 6.89 3.41
C LYS A 35 -3.27 5.56 4.14
N LEU A 36 -2.25 4.79 3.79
CA LEU A 36 -2.07 3.43 4.29
C LEU A 36 -0.58 3.08 4.46
N HIS A 37 -0.31 2.02 5.20
CA HIS A 37 1.03 1.48 5.38
C HIS A 37 1.59 0.98 4.04
N LYS A 38 2.83 1.38 3.74
CA LYS A 38 3.60 1.11 2.52
C LYS A 38 3.73 -0.38 2.21
N SER A 39 3.73 -1.21 3.25
CA SER A 39 3.77 -2.66 3.11
C SER A 39 2.55 -3.25 2.38
N ILE A 40 1.31 -2.76 2.61
CA ILE A 40 0.11 -3.26 1.90
C ILE A 40 0.28 -3.21 0.38
N PRO A 41 0.47 -2.03 -0.24
CA PRO A 41 0.49 -1.95 -1.70
C PRO A 41 1.75 -2.62 -2.27
N CYS A 42 2.88 -2.56 -1.56
CA CYS A 42 4.14 -3.17 -2.00
C CYS A 42 4.13 -4.70 -1.95
N GLU A 43 3.37 -5.31 -1.05
CA GLU A 43 3.20 -6.76 -0.98
C GLU A 43 2.28 -7.26 -2.10
N LYS A 44 1.17 -6.55 -2.36
CA LYS A 44 0.17 -6.99 -3.33
C LYS A 44 0.57 -6.70 -4.78
N VAL A 45 1.22 -5.56 -5.02
CA VAL A 45 1.58 -5.13 -6.39
C VAL A 45 3.07 -4.82 -6.45
N PRO A 46 3.86 -5.62 -7.20
CA PRO A 46 5.31 -5.39 -7.35
C PRO A 46 5.67 -4.00 -7.91
N TYR A 47 4.73 -3.37 -8.61
CA TYR A 47 4.85 -2.00 -9.09
C TYR A 47 5.10 -1.01 -7.94
N PHE A 48 4.28 -1.04 -6.88
CA PHE A 48 4.45 -0.16 -5.72
C PHE A 48 5.74 -0.44 -4.97
N LYS A 49 6.19 -1.69 -4.92
CA LYS A 49 7.50 -2.03 -4.34
C LYS A 49 8.63 -1.33 -5.08
N LYS A 50 8.60 -1.30 -6.42
CA LYS A 50 9.63 -0.60 -7.22
C LYS A 50 9.50 0.92 -7.10
N MET A 51 8.27 1.44 -7.07
CA MET A 51 7.99 2.87 -6.96
C MET A 51 8.47 3.45 -5.62
N PHE A 52 8.08 2.84 -4.49
CA PHE A 52 8.35 3.40 -3.17
C PHE A 52 9.67 2.97 -2.53
N ASN A 53 10.27 1.86 -2.95
CA ASN A 53 11.58 1.40 -2.46
C ASN A 53 12.71 1.60 -3.46
N GLY A 54 12.43 2.20 -4.62
CA GLY A 54 13.42 2.59 -5.62
C GLY A 54 13.92 4.02 -5.42
N ASN A 55 14.68 4.51 -6.40
CA ASN A 55 15.24 5.86 -6.41
C ASN A 55 14.30 6.89 -7.06
N PHE A 56 12.99 6.64 -7.04
CA PHE A 56 12.00 7.54 -7.61
C PHE A 56 11.57 8.61 -6.59
N VAL A 57 11.01 9.72 -7.07
CA VAL A 57 10.55 10.81 -6.20
C VAL A 57 9.44 10.36 -5.26
N GLU A 58 8.64 9.38 -5.68
CA GLU A 58 7.57 8.76 -4.90
C GLU A 58 8.12 8.04 -3.67
N GLY A 59 9.29 7.38 -3.80
CA GLY A 59 9.97 6.74 -2.67
C GLY A 59 10.55 7.76 -1.67
N ALA A 60 11.06 8.89 -2.16
CA ALA A 60 11.58 9.96 -1.30
C ALA A 60 10.47 10.74 -0.59
N THR A 61 9.31 10.91 -1.23
CA THR A 61 8.18 11.67 -0.69
C THR A 61 7.13 10.81 0.02
N ASN A 62 7.24 9.48 -0.11
CA ASN A 62 6.20 8.53 0.29
C ASN A 62 4.81 8.93 -0.23
N SER A 63 4.77 9.44 -1.45
CA SER A 63 3.55 9.94 -2.09
C SER A 63 3.52 9.56 -3.57
N ALA A 64 2.37 9.15 -4.08
CA ALA A 64 2.18 8.84 -5.49
C ALA A 64 0.85 9.41 -6.02
N THR A 65 0.82 9.76 -7.30
CA THR A 65 -0.41 10.12 -8.02
C THR A 65 -0.57 9.18 -9.21
N LEU A 66 -1.73 8.54 -9.30
CA LEU A 66 -2.10 7.54 -10.30
C LEU A 66 -3.33 8.04 -11.05
N PRO A 67 -3.18 9.01 -11.96
CA PRO A 67 -4.31 9.77 -12.48
C PRO A 67 -5.10 8.99 -13.55
N GLU A 68 -4.55 7.89 -14.08
CA GLU A 68 -5.22 7.02 -15.05
C GLU A 68 -5.86 5.78 -14.40
N ASP A 69 -5.64 5.57 -13.10
CA ASP A 69 -6.17 4.42 -12.38
C ASP A 69 -7.54 4.76 -11.76
N ASP A 70 -8.34 3.72 -11.55
CA ASP A 70 -9.67 3.82 -10.95
C ASP A 70 -9.59 3.68 -9.41
N ALA A 71 -10.21 4.61 -8.69
CA ALA A 71 -10.14 4.65 -7.24
C ALA A 71 -10.85 3.46 -6.58
N ASP A 72 -11.96 2.98 -7.14
CA ASP A 72 -12.71 1.84 -6.59
C ASP A 72 -11.95 0.52 -6.78
N ALA A 73 -11.30 0.35 -7.93
CA ALA A 73 -10.40 -0.76 -8.20
C ALA A 73 -9.21 -0.75 -7.22
N PHE A 74 -8.59 0.42 -7.00
CA PHE A 74 -7.51 0.55 -6.02
C PHE A 74 -8.00 0.23 -4.60
N ASN A 75 -9.17 0.74 -4.22
CA ASN A 75 -9.79 0.50 -2.92
C ASN A 75 -10.00 -1.00 -2.68
N THR A 76 -10.45 -1.74 -3.69
CA THR A 76 -10.66 -3.20 -3.63
C THR A 76 -9.37 -3.95 -3.33
N ILE A 77 -8.24 -3.56 -3.94
CA ILE A 77 -6.93 -4.20 -3.71
C ILE A 77 -6.46 -3.99 -2.26
N VAL A 78 -6.65 -2.78 -1.72
CA VAL A 78 -6.18 -2.45 -0.36
C VAL A 78 -7.11 -2.95 0.75
N PHE A 79 -8.44 -2.95 0.57
CA PHE A 79 -9.38 -3.34 1.61
C PHE A 79 -9.42 -4.85 1.88
N VAL A 80 -9.26 -5.69 0.86
CA VAL A 80 -9.20 -7.15 1.05
C VAL A 80 -8.04 -7.54 1.98
N SER A 81 -7.03 -6.68 2.10
CA SER A 81 -5.83 -6.93 2.91
C SER A 81 -6.00 -6.68 4.41
N ILE A 82 -7.10 -6.07 4.87
CA ILE A 82 -7.30 -5.71 6.29
C ILE A 82 -8.17 -6.74 7.06
N VAL A 83 -8.81 -7.70 6.38
CA VAL A 83 -9.89 -8.54 6.97
C VAL A 83 -9.56 -10.04 7.12
N PHE A 84 -8.33 -10.52 6.93
CA PHE A 84 -8.00 -11.96 7.08
C PHE A 84 -6.75 -12.25 7.91
#